data_AF-A0A0D2VTC2-F1
#
_entry.id   AF-A0A0D2VTC2-F1
#
_cell.length_a   1.000
_cell.length_b   1.000
_cell.length_c   1.000
_cell.angle_alpha   90.00
_cell.angle_beta   90.00
_cell.angle_gamma   90.00
#
_symmetry.space_group_name_H-M   'P 1'
#
loop_
_entity.id
_entity.type
_entity.pdbx_description
1 polymer ?
#
loop_
_entity_poly.entity_id
_entity_poly.type
_entity_poly.pdbx_seq_one_letter_code
_entity_poly.pdbx_strand_id
1 'polypeptide(L)'
;EGLEAYLPLADMVDISAEVQRLTKRLLKMQTEYEGLKARLNSPKFIEKAPKDVVRGVQEKAAEAEEKINLTKNQLAFLKSTVMLSQ
;
A
#
# COMPACT_ATOMS: atom_id res chain seq x y z
N GLU A 1 3.36 23.90 30.07
CA GLU A 1 4.04 22.63 30.39
C GLU A 1 3.92 21.74 29.17
N GLY A 2 5.00 21.54 28.44
CA GLY A 2 5.03 20.72 27.23
C GLY A 2 5.36 19.30 27.63
N LEU A 3 4.40 18.39 27.54
CA LEU A 3 4.67 16.96 27.53
C LEU A 3 5.37 16.64 26.21
N GLU A 4 6.70 16.71 26.20
CA GLU A 4 7.50 16.05 25.19
C GLU A 4 7.27 14.55 25.38
N ALA A 5 6.44 13.97 24.51
CA ALA A 5 6.15 12.55 24.48
C ALA A 5 7.40 11.81 23.97
N TYR A 6 8.34 11.55 24.88
CA TYR A 6 9.49 10.71 24.59
C TYR A 6 9.03 9.26 24.49
N LEU A 7 8.90 8.79 23.25
CA LEU A 7 8.73 7.37 23.00
C LEU A 7 10.07 6.67 23.32
N PRO A 8 10.08 5.58 24.12
CA PRO A 8 11.29 4.81 24.38
C PRO A 8 12.01 4.42 23.08
N LEU A 9 13.35 4.42 23.09
CA LEU A 9 14.16 4.07 21.91
C LEU A 9 13.81 2.67 21.35
N ALA A 10 13.47 1.71 22.21
CA ALA A 10 13.03 0.38 21.79
C ALA A 10 11.74 0.46 20.95
N ASP A 11 10.75 1.22 21.41
CA ASP A 11 9.49 1.43 20.70
C ASP A 11 9.69 2.20 19.37
N MET A 12 10.64 3.15 19.33
CA MET A 12 11.01 3.85 18.08
C MET A 12 11.67 2.92 17.05
N VAL A 13 12.53 2.00 17.51
CA VAL A 13 13.18 1.00 16.64
C VAL A 13 12.13 0.05 16.07
N ASP A 14 11.16 -0.38 16.88
CA ASP A 14 10.07 -1.26 16.43
C ASP A 14 9.18 -0.59 15.38
N ILE A 15 8.82 0.69 15.57
CA ILE A 15 8.06 1.47 14.56
C ILE A 15 8.86 1.64 13.27
N SER A 16 10.15 1.95 13.37
CA SER A 16 11.02 2.11 12.19
C SER A 16 11.12 0.81 11.38
N ALA A 17 11.28 -0.33 12.06
CA ALA A 17 11.28 -1.64 11.43
C ALA A 17 9.92 -1.96 10.77
N GLU A 18 8.82 -1.59 11.42
CA GLU A 18 7.47 -1.79 10.88
C GLU A 18 7.21 -0.93 9.64
N VAL A 19 7.61 0.34 9.65
CA VAL A 19 7.55 1.22 8.47
C VAL A 19 8.33 0.60 7.30
N GLN A 20 9.51 0.02 7.54
CA GLN A 20 10.27 -0.66 6.49
C GLN A 20 9.57 -1.92 5.96
N ARG A 21 8.99 -2.75 6.84
CA ARG A 21 8.22 -3.94 6.45
C ARG A 21 7.01 -3.57 5.61
N LEU A 22 6.21 -2.60 6.06
CA LEU A 22 5.05 -2.10 5.34
C LEU A 22 5.44 -1.44 4.02
N THR A 23 6.53 -0.68 3.96
CA THR A 23 7.04 -0.10 2.70
C THR A 23 7.35 -1.20 1.68
N LYS A 24 8.07 -2.26 2.09
CA LYS A 24 8.41 -3.38 1.20
C LYS A 24 7.15 -4.13 0.74
N ARG A 25 6.19 -4.34 1.64
CA ARG A 25 4.90 -4.96 1.30
C ARG A 25 4.13 -4.11 0.29
N LEU A 26 4.05 -2.80 0.53
CA LEU A 26 3.38 -1.83 -0.33
C LEU A 26 3.97 -1.85 -1.75
N LEU A 27 5.30 -1.88 -1.88
CA LEU A 27 5.97 -1.96 -3.18
C LEU A 27 5.56 -3.22 -3.96
N LYS A 28 5.49 -4.38 -3.30
CA LYS A 28 5.06 -5.63 -3.95
C LYS A 28 3.61 -5.53 -4.43
N MET A 29 2.72 -5.01 -3.58
CA MET A 29 1.31 -4.83 -3.93
C MET A 29 1.13 -3.84 -5.09
N GLN A 30 1.90 -2.75 -5.10
CA GLN A 30 1.86 -1.78 -6.19
C GLN A 30 2.31 -2.41 -7.51
N THR A 31 3.37 -3.22 -7.52
CA THR A 31 3.80 -3.94 -8.73
C THR A 31 2.72 -4.89 -9.27
N GLU A 32 2.03 -5.61 -8.39
CA GLU A 32 0.91 -6.47 -8.78
C GLU A 32 -0.24 -5.65 -9.40
N TYR A 33 -0.62 -4.57 -8.75
CA TYR A 33 -1.66 -3.65 -9.24
C TYR A 33 -1.31 -3.03 -10.60
N GLU A 34 -0.07 -2.57 -10.79
CA GLU A 34 0.37 -2.03 -12.09
C GLU A 34 0.29 -3.10 -13.18
N GLY A 35 0.58 -4.36 -12.87
CA GLY A 35 0.40 -5.46 -13.80
C GLY A 35 -1.06 -5.69 -14.21
N LEU A 36 -1.99 -5.60 -13.26
CA LEU A 36 -3.43 -5.69 -13.53
C LEU A 36 -3.92 -4.50 -14.36
N LYS A 37 -3.51 -3.28 -14.00
CA LYS A 37 -3.81 -2.06 -14.77
C LYS A 37 -3.26 -2.11 -16.18
N ALA A 38 -2.03 -2.59 -16.38
CA ALA A 38 -1.43 -2.72 -17.70
C ALA A 38 -2.25 -3.65 -18.60
N ARG A 39 -2.82 -4.73 -18.04
CA ARG A 39 -3.76 -5.60 -18.76
C ARG A 39 -5.05 -4.87 -19.13
N LEU A 40 -5.65 -4.16 -18.17
CA LEU A 40 -6.90 -3.42 -18.39
C LEU A 40 -6.74 -2.26 -19.39
N ASN A 41 -5.56 -1.65 -19.46
CA ASN A 41 -5.24 -0.60 -20.42
C ASN A 41 -4.86 -1.14 -21.81
N SER A 42 -4.71 -2.46 -21.98
CA SER A 42 -4.37 -3.06 -23.27
C SER A 42 -5.63 -3.29 -24.10
N PRO A 43 -5.83 -2.60 -25.25
CA PRO A 43 -7.01 -2.81 -26.09
C PRO A 43 -7.13 -4.25 -26.57
N LYS A 44 -5.99 -4.89 -26.87
CA LYS A 44 -5.93 -6.31 -27.27
C LYS A 44 -6.49 -7.24 -26.19
N PHE A 45 -6.30 -6.93 -24.92
CA PHE A 45 -6.86 -7.72 -23.83
C PHE A 45 -8.36 -7.48 -23.71
N ILE A 46 -8.79 -6.21 -23.71
CA ILE A 46 -10.21 -5.85 -23.57
C ILE A 46 -11.06 -6.38 -24.72
N GLU A 47 -10.55 -6.36 -25.95
CA GLU A 47 -11.30 -6.80 -27.14
C GLU A 47 -11.32 -8.32 -27.30
N LYS A 48 -10.27 -9.03 -26.86
CA LYS A 48 -10.12 -10.48 -27.11
C LYS A 48 -10.48 -11.36 -25.92
N ALA A 49 -10.39 -10.84 -24.69
CA ALA A 49 -10.70 -11.61 -23.51
C ALA A 49 -12.22 -11.75 -23.32
N PRO A 50 -12.71 -12.89 -22.82
CA PRO A 50 -14.10 -13.03 -22.41
C PRO A 50 -14.49 -11.97 -21.37
N LYS A 51 -15.74 -11.49 -21.41
CA LYS A 51 -16.24 -10.46 -20.49
C LYS A 51 -16.03 -10.82 -19.01
N ASP A 52 -16.20 -12.08 -18.65
CA ASP A 52 -15.99 -12.56 -17.28
C ASP A 52 -14.52 -12.46 -16.84
N VAL A 53 -13.59 -12.67 -17.77
CA VAL A 53 -12.15 -12.54 -17.50
C VAL A 53 -11.78 -11.08 -17.31
N VAL A 54 -12.29 -10.18 -18.16
CA VAL A 54 -12.07 -8.73 -18.01
C VAL A 54 -12.62 -8.25 -16.68
N ARG A 55 -13.86 -8.61 -16.33
CA ARG A 55 -14.49 -8.27 -15.05
C ARG A 55 -13.68 -8.79 -13.86
N GLY A 56 -13.22 -10.04 -13.89
CA GLY A 56 -12.39 -10.60 -12.82
C GLY A 56 -11.04 -9.88 -12.66
N VAL A 57 -10.44 -9.36 -13.74
CA VAL A 57 -9.23 -8.53 -13.64
C VAL A 57 -9.55 -7.13 -13.07
N GLN A 58 -10.71 -6.55 -13.41
CA GLN A 58 -11.16 -5.28 -12.84
C GLN A 58 -11.42 -5.39 -11.34
N GLU A 59 -12.12 -6.44 -10.89
CA GLU A 59 -12.38 -6.71 -9.47
C GLU A 59 -11.07 -6.89 -8.70
N LYS A 60 -10.15 -7.70 -9.23
CA LYS A 60 -8.81 -7.87 -8.62
C LYS A 60 -8.03 -6.57 -8.54
N ALA A 61 -8.11 -5.72 -9.57
CA ALA A 61 -7.45 -4.42 -9.55
C ALA A 61 -8.04 -3.51 -8.47
N ALA A 62 -9.37 -3.47 -8.34
CA ALA A 62 -10.05 -2.69 -7.30
C ALA A 62 -9.70 -3.17 -5.89
N GLU A 63 -9.71 -4.48 -5.63
CA GLU A 63 -9.30 -5.04 -4.34
C GLU A 63 -7.82 -4.73 -4.02
N ALA A 64 -6.94 -4.84 -5.01
CA ALA A 64 -5.53 -4.52 -4.84
C ALA A 64 -5.33 -3.04 -4.51
N GLU A 65 -6.06 -2.14 -5.19
CA GLU A 65 -6.05 -0.70 -4.94
C GLU A 65 -6.51 -0.36 -3.52
N GLU A 66 -7.61 -0.95 -3.07
CA GLU A 66 -8.12 -0.75 -1.71
C GLU A 66 -7.08 -1.15 -0.66
N LYS A 67 -6.49 -2.35 -0.80
CA LYS A 67 -5.45 -2.83 0.13
C LYS A 67 -4.20 -1.93 0.11
N ILE A 68 -3.81 -1.43 -1.07
CA ILE A 68 -2.72 -0.46 -1.23
C ILE A 68 -3.02 0.81 -0.45
N ASN A 69 -4.24 1.35 -0.59
CA ASN A 69 -4.65 2.59 0.07
C ASN A 69 -4.67 2.44 1.59
N LEU A 70 -5.21 1.34 2.11
CA LEU A 70 -5.18 1.04 3.54
C LEU A 70 -3.73 0.96 4.08
N THR A 71 -2.85 0.29 3.34
CA THR A 71 -1.43 0.17 3.71
C THR A 71 -0.72 1.52 3.68
N LYS A 72 -1.01 2.36 2.68
CA LYS A 72 -0.49 3.74 2.59
C LYS A 72 -0.95 4.58 3.77
N ASN A 73 -2.22 4.49 4.16
CA ASN A 73 -2.77 5.23 5.30
C ASN A 73 -2.11 4.81 6.61
N GLN A 74 -1.95 3.50 6.84
CA GLN A 74 -1.25 2.99 8.02
C GLN A 74 0.21 3.46 8.06
N LEU A 75 0.89 3.42 6.91
CA LEU A 75 2.28 3.84 6.80
C LEU A 75 2.45 5.36 6.99
N ALA A 76 1.51 6.16 6.50
CA ALA A 76 1.47 7.61 6.75
C ALA A 76 1.27 7.91 8.24
N PHE A 77 0.36 7.20 8.90
CA PHE A 77 0.13 7.32 10.34
C PHE A 77 1.42 7.02 11.13
N LEU A 78 2.06 5.87 10.88
CA LEU A 78 3.29 5.49 11.58
C LEU A 78 4.44 6.48 11.33
N LYS A 79 4.59 6.97 10.10
CA LYS A 79 5.60 8.01 9.79
C LYS A 79 5.30 9.32 10.51
N SER A 80 4.04 9.71 10.61
CA SER A 80 3.62 10.89 11.36
C SER A 80 3.92 10.74 12.85
N THR A 81 3.70 9.55 13.43
CA THR A 81 4.03 9.27 14.83
C THR A 81 5.52 9.45 15.10
N VAL A 82 6.40 8.98 14.19
CA VAL A 82 7.86 9.18 14.31
C VAL A 82 8.27 10.65 14.19
N MET A 83 7.63 11.43 13.30
CA MET A 83 7.94 12.86 13.16
C MET A 83 7.49 13.72 14.34
N LEU A 84 6.41 13.35 15.02
CA LEU A 84 5.90 14.12 16.18
C LEU A 84 6.69 13.85 17.48
N SER A 85 7.52 12.80 17.51
CA SER A 85 8.35 12.43 18.65
C SER A 85 9.82 12.87 18.55
N GLN A 86 10.18 13.62 17.49
CA GLN A 86 11.53 14.09 17.18
C GLN A 86 11.72 15.56 17.56
#